data_AF-A0A7X8XHS0-F1
#
_entry.id   AF-A0A7X8XHS0-F1
#
_cell.length_a   1.000
_cell.length_b   1.000
_cell.length_c   1.000
_cell.angle_alpha   90.00
_cell.angle_beta   90.00
_cell.angle_gamma   90.00
#
_symmetry.space_group_name_H-M   'P 1'
#
loop_
_entity.id
_entity.type
_entity.pdbx_description
1 polymer ?
#
loop_
_entity_poly.entity_id
_entity_poly.type
_entity_poly.pdbx_seq_one_letter_code
_entity_poly.pdbx_strand_id
1 'polypeptide(L)'
;MRETLLLLKAYWVGTKPYAMFLQRFGFRSRRRQNKVLSVVLAALLVITFGYFMVMLFSNYWAYQTLGMMIDRPYLGLFFAAVVSSVATLVYTLTSVSNVLYQAPDIKMLQALPIEERTLALSRLAILYATAAPIYWFFTLPAMVVAALIGGFSFQLFFGALFFLVLGPILPLSILTLIGVAIMRSRIFERSPGLSKTIAMVLFILFFVGLSSMMTRYLDQSGAMAYDYQAMIASLVPLIEVLERWLKPLLVQANALLSFSSLFWFILLSLGVGAVAMQVVVATYHSTVALAKIGGHRRANGRRATLERGRSPLVALMRRELVVLSSQNAFVFEIVGELFIPLILLVVWIITGTIGDMAALFSSILSLDMATQIIFVILLLMGNFSLLSSTSVSRQGKYFALDRLYPVEAA
;
A
#
# COMPACT_ATOMS: atom_id res chain seq x y z
N MET A 1 26.21 6.93 14.34
CA MET A 1 26.08 5.93 13.25
C MET A 1 26.22 4.48 13.71
N ARG A 2 27.17 4.14 14.59
CA ARG A 2 27.30 2.76 15.12
C ARG A 2 26.07 2.32 15.92
N GLU A 3 25.55 3.20 16.77
CA GLU A 3 24.35 2.95 17.58
C GLU A 3 23.08 2.79 16.76
N THR A 4 22.88 3.64 15.73
CA THR A 4 21.73 3.53 14.80
C THR A 4 21.72 2.17 14.08
N LEU A 5 22.88 1.67 13.68
CA LEU A 5 23.02 0.35 13.05
C LEU A 5 22.77 -0.80 14.02
N LEU A 6 23.18 -0.66 15.29
CA LEU A 6 22.89 -1.64 16.33
C LEU A 6 21.38 -1.74 16.60
N LEU A 7 20.68 -0.61 16.67
CA LEU A 7 19.21 -0.58 16.82
C LEU A 7 18.49 -1.21 15.62
N LEU A 8 18.95 -0.92 14.40
CA LEU A 8 18.44 -1.57 13.20
C LEU A 8 18.64 -3.08 13.29
N LYS A 9 19.85 -3.55 13.59
CA LYS A 9 20.17 -4.97 13.74
C LYS A 9 19.31 -5.64 14.81
N ALA A 10 19.13 -4.99 15.97
CA ALA A 10 18.29 -5.48 17.05
C ALA A 10 16.83 -5.64 16.60
N TYR A 11 16.30 -4.68 15.83
CA TYR A 11 14.96 -4.78 15.26
C TYR A 11 14.81 -6.00 14.35
N TRP A 12 15.73 -6.22 13.42
CA TRP A 12 15.69 -7.38 12.50
C TRP A 12 15.84 -8.72 13.23
N VAL A 13 16.72 -8.79 14.24
CA VAL A 13 16.91 -10.00 15.06
C VAL A 13 15.69 -10.29 15.94
N GLY A 14 15.04 -9.25 16.49
CA GLY A 14 13.87 -9.39 17.35
C GLY A 14 12.59 -9.74 16.58
N THR A 15 12.37 -9.11 15.42
CA THR A 15 11.16 -9.33 14.61
C THR A 15 11.26 -10.53 13.68
N LYS A 16 12.49 -10.97 13.32
CA LYS A 16 12.78 -12.06 12.36
C LYS A 16 11.79 -12.09 11.18
N PRO A 17 11.65 -10.99 10.42
CA PRO A 17 10.56 -10.81 9.47
C PRO A 17 10.57 -11.90 8.40
N TYR A 18 11.74 -12.35 7.93
CA TYR A 18 11.87 -13.46 6.98
C TYR A 18 11.43 -14.80 7.56
N ALA A 19 11.78 -15.09 8.83
CA ALA A 19 11.36 -16.33 9.47
C ALA A 19 9.85 -16.34 9.73
N MET A 20 9.29 -15.18 10.10
CA MET A 20 7.85 -15.01 10.27
C MET A 20 7.09 -15.09 8.93
N PHE A 21 7.66 -14.54 7.86
CA PHE A 21 7.16 -14.69 6.49
C PHE A 21 7.15 -16.17 6.09
N LEU A 22 8.28 -16.87 6.18
CA LEU A 22 8.36 -18.31 5.88
C LEU A 22 7.42 -19.18 6.75
N GLN A 23 7.18 -18.77 8.01
CA GLN A 23 6.20 -19.43 8.87
C GLN A 23 4.76 -19.21 8.41
N ARG A 24 4.40 -18.00 7.93
CA ARG A 24 3.07 -17.71 7.36
C ARG A 24 2.78 -18.50 6.08
N PHE A 25 3.81 -18.76 5.29
CA PHE A 25 3.74 -19.61 4.10
C PHE A 25 3.81 -21.12 4.41
N GLY A 26 3.76 -21.52 5.69
CA GLY A 26 3.67 -22.92 6.10
C GLY A 26 4.99 -23.71 6.00
N PHE A 27 6.05 -23.15 5.43
CA PHE A 27 7.36 -23.82 5.31
C PHE A 27 7.98 -24.18 6.67
N ARG A 28 7.58 -23.48 7.74
CA ARG A 28 8.11 -23.68 9.10
C ARG A 28 7.03 -23.68 10.18
N SER A 29 5.86 -24.25 9.89
CA SER A 29 4.76 -24.34 10.86
C SER A 29 5.04 -25.35 11.98
N ARG A 30 4.79 -24.95 13.24
CA ARG A 30 4.80 -25.83 14.43
C ARG A 30 3.53 -26.69 14.55
N ARG A 31 2.49 -26.41 13.75
CA ARG A 31 1.21 -27.14 13.77
C ARG A 31 1.15 -28.11 12.57
N ARG A 32 0.46 -29.23 12.75
CA ARG A 32 0.20 -30.29 11.77
C ARG A 32 -0.62 -29.76 10.58
N GLN A 33 -0.05 -28.86 9.77
CA GLN A 33 -0.64 -28.38 8.53
C GLN A 33 -0.37 -29.40 7.43
N ASN A 34 -1.38 -29.66 6.60
CA ASN A 34 -1.26 -30.51 5.43
C ASN A 34 -0.23 -29.91 4.48
N LYS A 35 0.95 -30.55 4.35
CA LYS A 35 2.06 -30.09 3.50
C LYS A 35 1.61 -29.85 2.05
N VAL A 36 0.68 -30.67 1.55
CA VAL A 36 0.08 -30.51 0.22
C VAL A 36 -0.66 -29.19 0.10
N LEU A 37 -1.50 -28.83 1.08
CA LEU A 37 -2.24 -27.57 1.07
C LEU A 37 -1.30 -26.36 1.10
N SER A 38 -0.24 -26.40 1.91
CA SER A 38 0.75 -25.31 1.93
C SER A 38 1.48 -25.15 0.60
N VAL A 39 1.80 -26.27 -0.08
CA VAL A 39 2.46 -26.23 -1.40
C VAL A 39 1.49 -25.69 -2.46
N VAL A 40 0.22 -26.12 -2.46
CA VAL A 40 -0.80 -25.62 -3.38
C VAL A 40 -1.04 -24.12 -3.18
N LEU A 41 -1.16 -23.65 -1.93
CA LEU A 41 -1.30 -22.22 -1.62
C LEU A 41 -0.08 -21.40 -2.04
N ALA A 42 1.14 -21.93 -1.82
CA ALA A 42 2.36 -21.28 -2.27
C ALA A 42 2.42 -21.20 -3.80
N ALA A 43 2.08 -22.28 -4.50
CA ALA A 43 2.02 -22.31 -5.96
C ALA A 43 0.99 -21.31 -6.52
N LEU A 44 -0.21 -21.28 -5.96
CA LEU A 44 -1.25 -20.29 -6.33
C LEU A 44 -0.77 -18.85 -6.10
N LEU A 45 -0.04 -18.59 -5.01
CA LEU A 45 0.49 -17.26 -4.77
C LEU A 45 1.59 -16.89 -5.78
N VAL A 46 2.46 -17.83 -6.13
CA VAL A 46 3.48 -17.61 -7.18
C VAL A 46 2.81 -17.36 -8.54
N ILE A 47 1.76 -18.12 -8.88
CA ILE A 47 1.02 -17.94 -10.15
C ILE A 47 0.34 -16.57 -10.18
N THR A 48 -0.38 -16.18 -9.12
CA THR A 48 -1.08 -14.89 -9.08
C THR A 48 -0.10 -13.71 -9.08
N PHE A 49 1.00 -13.83 -8.34
CA PHE A 49 2.07 -12.82 -8.33
C PHE A 49 2.79 -12.74 -9.69
N GLY A 50 3.06 -13.88 -10.32
CA GLY A 50 3.65 -13.96 -11.65
C GLY A 50 2.75 -13.31 -12.71
N TYR A 51 1.46 -13.63 -12.70
CA TYR A 51 0.46 -12.99 -13.57
C TYR A 51 0.43 -11.47 -13.37
N PHE A 52 0.41 -11.01 -12.11
CA PHE A 52 0.43 -9.59 -11.80
C PHE A 52 1.70 -8.89 -12.31
N MET A 53 2.87 -9.54 -12.21
CA MET A 53 4.12 -9.01 -12.76
C MET A 53 4.10 -8.92 -14.29
N VAL A 54 3.55 -9.93 -14.97
CA VAL A 54 3.37 -9.92 -16.44
C VAL A 54 2.42 -8.79 -16.86
N MET A 55 1.33 -8.60 -16.13
CA MET A 55 0.38 -7.51 -16.38
C MET A 55 1.04 -6.13 -16.17
N LEU A 56 1.85 -5.95 -15.12
CA LEU A 56 2.58 -4.70 -14.94
C LEU A 56 3.61 -4.48 -16.07
N PHE A 57 4.33 -5.53 -16.46
CA PHE A 57 5.28 -5.49 -17.56
C PHE A 57 4.60 -5.07 -18.88
N SER A 58 3.46 -5.67 -19.23
CA SER A 58 2.74 -5.34 -20.46
C SER A 58 2.21 -3.90 -20.49
N ASN A 59 1.66 -3.43 -19.37
CA ASN A 59 1.23 -2.05 -19.26
C ASN A 59 2.41 -1.08 -19.43
N TYR A 60 3.53 -1.32 -18.73
CA TYR A 60 4.70 -0.46 -18.89
C TYR A 60 5.32 -0.52 -20.28
N TRP A 61 5.27 -1.67 -20.95
CA TRP A 61 5.63 -1.79 -22.35
C TRP A 61 4.77 -0.86 -23.22
N ALA A 62 3.45 -0.92 -23.07
CA ALA A 62 2.52 -0.07 -23.82
C ALA A 62 2.75 1.44 -23.56
N TYR A 63 2.97 1.82 -22.30
CA TYR A 63 3.30 3.21 -21.95
C TYR A 63 4.63 3.67 -22.56
N GLN A 64 5.64 2.81 -22.54
CA GLN A 64 6.95 3.11 -23.07
C GLN A 64 6.91 3.26 -24.60
N THR A 65 6.18 2.37 -25.30
CA THR A 65 6.00 2.46 -26.75
C THR A 65 5.19 3.68 -27.16
N LEU A 66 4.11 4.00 -26.43
CA LEU A 66 3.36 5.24 -26.65
C LEU A 66 4.24 6.46 -26.46
N GLY A 67 5.07 6.44 -25.41
CA GLY A 67 6.06 7.49 -25.15
C GLY A 67 7.00 7.72 -26.32
N MET A 68 7.54 6.66 -26.92
CA MET A 68 8.38 6.78 -28.11
C MET A 68 7.64 7.39 -29.31
N MET A 69 6.36 7.09 -29.50
CA MET A 69 5.55 7.64 -30.60
C MET A 69 5.29 9.15 -30.45
N ILE A 70 5.21 9.67 -29.22
CA ILE A 70 4.94 11.09 -28.94
C ILE A 70 6.18 11.88 -28.51
N ASP A 71 7.38 11.36 -28.78
CA ASP A 71 8.67 11.94 -28.41
C ASP A 71 8.86 12.17 -26.89
N ARG A 72 8.27 11.28 -26.07
CA ARG A 72 8.42 11.21 -24.61
C ARG A 72 8.91 9.82 -24.20
N PRO A 73 10.20 9.48 -24.44
CA PRO A 73 10.74 8.14 -24.20
C PRO A 73 10.84 7.75 -22.71
N TYR A 74 10.36 8.58 -21.77
CA TYR A 74 10.38 8.29 -20.33
C TYR A 74 9.00 7.89 -19.78
N LEU A 75 7.94 7.80 -20.60
CA LEU A 75 6.58 7.60 -20.10
C LEU A 75 6.38 6.32 -19.29
N GLY A 76 6.93 5.19 -19.72
CA GLY A 76 6.81 3.93 -18.97
C GLY A 76 7.39 4.04 -17.55
N LEU A 77 8.56 4.68 -17.46
CA LEU A 77 9.25 4.95 -16.19
C LEU A 77 8.52 5.99 -15.34
N PHE A 78 7.90 7.00 -15.97
CA PHE A 78 7.09 8.00 -15.28
C PHE A 78 5.88 7.37 -14.61
N PHE A 79 5.08 6.58 -15.34
CA PHE A 79 3.95 5.88 -14.74
C PHE A 79 4.40 4.89 -13.66
N ALA A 80 5.55 4.23 -13.82
CA ALA A 80 6.13 3.41 -12.77
C ALA A 80 6.48 4.22 -11.52
N ALA A 81 7.10 5.39 -11.67
CA ALA A 81 7.40 6.29 -10.55
C ALA A 81 6.13 6.77 -9.84
N VAL A 82 5.06 7.07 -10.58
CA VAL A 82 3.76 7.46 -10.03
C VAL A 82 3.13 6.31 -9.26
N VAL A 83 2.92 5.15 -9.89
CA VAL A 83 2.26 3.99 -9.27
C VAL A 83 3.01 3.54 -8.02
N SER A 84 4.34 3.45 -8.10
CA SER A 84 5.17 3.07 -6.96
C SER A 84 5.16 4.09 -5.83
N SER A 85 5.14 5.39 -6.15
CA SER A 85 5.04 6.45 -5.15
C SER A 85 3.69 6.41 -4.44
N VAL A 86 2.59 6.27 -5.18
CA VAL A 86 1.25 6.18 -4.58
C VAL A 86 1.13 4.90 -3.73
N ALA A 87 1.58 3.74 -4.24
CA ALA A 87 1.58 2.49 -3.48
C ALA A 87 2.37 2.60 -2.17
N THR A 88 3.56 3.23 -2.24
CA THR A 88 4.42 3.47 -1.07
C THR A 88 3.77 4.43 -0.07
N LEU A 89 3.13 5.51 -0.55
CA LEU A 89 2.39 6.45 0.28
C LEU A 89 1.25 5.76 1.02
N VAL A 90 0.45 4.96 0.32
CA VAL A 90 -0.74 4.29 0.87
C VAL A 90 -0.33 3.24 1.90
N TYR A 91 0.65 2.40 1.57
CA TYR A 91 1.19 1.43 2.51
C TYR A 91 1.72 2.13 3.76
N THR A 92 2.58 3.11 3.56
CA THR A 92 3.30 3.74 4.65
C THR A 92 2.38 4.62 5.50
N LEU A 93 1.32 5.22 4.94
CA LEU A 93 0.38 6.06 5.70
C LEU A 93 -0.26 5.29 6.86
N THR A 94 -0.43 3.98 6.67
CA THR A 94 -1.08 3.12 7.66
C THR A 94 -0.13 2.66 8.76
N SER A 95 1.18 2.69 8.49
CA SER A 95 2.24 2.19 9.35
C SER A 95 3.11 3.30 9.97
N VAL A 96 3.19 4.49 9.36
CA VAL A 96 4.09 5.59 9.71
C VAL A 96 4.02 5.94 11.20
N SER A 97 2.81 6.12 11.74
CA SER A 97 2.57 6.42 13.15
C SER A 97 2.99 5.28 14.08
N ASN A 98 2.72 4.05 13.67
CA ASN A 98 3.02 2.84 14.45
C ASN A 98 4.52 2.54 14.47
N VAL A 99 5.23 2.83 13.38
CA VAL A 99 6.67 2.57 13.26
C VAL A 99 7.49 3.69 13.92
N LEU A 100 7.14 4.96 13.69
CA LEU A 100 7.93 6.10 14.19
C LEU A 100 7.66 6.43 15.66
N TYR A 101 6.39 6.50 16.07
CA TYR A 101 6.01 7.14 17.34
C TYR A 101 5.33 6.20 18.35
N GLN A 102 4.62 5.18 17.88
CA GLN A 102 3.80 4.30 18.72
C GLN A 102 4.32 2.86 18.83
N ALA A 103 5.55 2.60 18.37
CA ALA A 103 6.11 1.26 18.44
C ALA A 103 6.29 0.82 19.91
N PRO A 104 5.91 -0.43 20.27
CA PRO A 104 5.84 -0.87 21.66
C PRO A 104 7.20 -0.85 22.37
N ASP A 105 8.28 -1.06 21.61
CA ASP A 105 9.67 -1.06 22.04
C ASP A 105 10.23 0.36 22.29
N ILE A 106 9.58 1.43 21.80
CA ILE A 106 9.99 2.82 22.09
C ILE A 106 9.99 3.09 23.59
N LYS A 107 9.04 2.53 24.36
CA LYS A 107 9.00 2.70 25.81
C LYS A 107 10.25 2.14 26.50
N MET A 108 10.73 0.99 26.03
CA MET A 108 11.93 0.35 26.55
C MET A 108 13.19 1.11 26.11
N LEU A 109 13.26 1.50 24.83
CA LEU A 109 14.40 2.23 24.28
C LEU A 109 14.57 3.63 24.89
N GLN A 110 13.49 4.28 25.31
CA GLN A 110 13.53 5.57 26.01
C GLN A 110 14.04 5.48 27.46
N ALA A 111 14.02 4.29 28.07
CA ALA A 111 14.61 4.08 29.40
C ALA A 111 16.13 3.87 29.33
N LEU A 112 16.66 3.59 28.13
CA LEU A 112 18.09 3.46 27.90
C LEU A 112 18.71 4.84 27.63
N PRO A 113 19.99 5.06 27.98
CA PRO A 113 20.71 6.30 27.73
C PRO A 113 21.10 6.44 26.25
N ILE A 114 20.11 6.49 25.36
CA ILE A 114 20.28 6.62 23.91
C ILE A 114 19.87 8.03 23.50
N GLU A 115 20.70 8.68 22.69
CA GLU A 115 20.38 10.00 22.14
C GLU A 115 19.08 9.95 21.31
N GLU A 116 18.21 10.93 21.49
CA GLU A 116 16.91 10.99 20.79
C GLU A 116 17.07 11.07 19.27
N ARG A 117 18.11 11.77 18.81
CA ARG A 117 18.48 11.84 17.39
C ARG A 117 18.80 10.45 16.85
N THR A 118 19.60 9.67 17.57
CA THR A 118 19.92 8.28 17.21
C THR A 118 18.67 7.41 17.14
N LEU A 119 17.74 7.56 18.09
CA LEU A 119 16.47 6.83 18.08
C LEU A 119 15.61 7.22 16.86
N ALA A 120 15.43 8.52 16.59
CA ALA A 120 14.65 9.02 15.45
C ALA A 120 15.23 8.51 14.11
N LEU A 121 16.55 8.58 13.92
CA LEU A 121 17.23 8.10 12.72
C LEU A 121 17.09 6.59 12.53
N SER A 122 17.17 5.81 13.61
CA SER A 122 16.95 4.37 13.54
C SER A 122 15.53 4.03 13.05
N ARG A 123 14.51 4.80 13.47
CA ARG A 123 13.13 4.59 13.06
C ARG A 123 12.85 5.00 11.63
N LEU A 124 13.43 6.11 11.19
CA LEU A 124 13.38 6.51 9.77
C LEU A 124 14.03 5.44 8.88
N ALA A 125 15.15 4.86 9.31
CA ALA A 125 15.80 3.77 8.59
C ALA A 125 14.94 2.49 8.55
N ILE A 126 14.28 2.12 9.66
CA ILE A 126 13.32 1.00 9.70
C ILE A 126 12.16 1.27 8.75
N LEU A 127 11.59 2.48 8.79
CA LEU A 127 10.48 2.87 7.91
C LEU A 127 10.86 2.72 6.43
N TYR A 128 12.01 3.28 6.05
CA TYR A 128 12.56 3.15 4.70
C TYR A 128 12.74 1.67 4.32
N ALA A 129 13.39 0.87 5.17
CA ALA A 129 13.65 -0.54 4.87
C ALA A 129 12.37 -1.37 4.72
N THR A 130 11.29 -1.02 5.42
CA THR A 130 9.99 -1.68 5.28
C THR A 130 9.20 -1.24 4.05
N ALA A 131 9.38 0.01 3.59
CA ALA A 131 8.62 0.58 2.49
C ALA A 131 9.30 0.40 1.12
N ALA A 132 10.63 0.42 1.06
CA ALA A 132 11.40 0.28 -0.17
C ALA A 132 11.08 -0.98 -1.00
N PRO A 133 10.85 -2.18 -0.40
CA PRO A 133 10.48 -3.36 -1.17
C PRO A 133 9.19 -3.22 -1.98
N ILE A 134 8.21 -2.46 -1.46
CA ILE A 134 6.96 -2.19 -2.18
C ILE A 134 7.23 -1.27 -3.37
N TYR A 135 8.05 -0.25 -3.17
CA TYR A 135 8.49 0.62 -4.26
C TYR A 135 9.20 -0.18 -5.36
N TRP A 136 10.14 -1.06 -4.99
CA TRP A 136 10.88 -1.91 -5.94
C TRP A 136 9.96 -2.84 -6.71
N PHE A 137 9.00 -3.46 -6.05
CA PHE A 137 8.05 -4.37 -6.67
C PHE A 137 7.30 -3.73 -7.85
N PHE A 138 6.86 -2.48 -7.72
CA PHE A 138 6.16 -1.77 -8.80
C PHE A 138 7.10 -1.18 -9.85
N THR A 139 8.36 -0.89 -9.51
CA THR A 139 9.28 -0.17 -10.42
C THR A 139 10.14 -1.10 -11.26
N LEU A 140 10.53 -2.25 -10.72
CA LEU A 140 11.41 -3.20 -11.41
C LEU A 140 10.90 -3.62 -12.79
N PRO A 141 9.60 -3.97 -12.99
CA PRO A 141 9.11 -4.34 -14.32
C PRO A 141 9.32 -3.23 -15.36
N ALA A 142 9.10 -1.97 -14.99
CA ALA A 142 9.27 -0.83 -15.90
C ALA A 142 10.74 -0.59 -16.26
N MET A 143 11.66 -0.83 -15.34
CA MET A 143 13.10 -0.70 -15.59
C MET A 143 13.58 -1.78 -16.56
N VAL A 144 13.05 -3.00 -16.43
CA VAL A 144 13.31 -4.08 -17.39
C VAL A 144 12.77 -3.71 -18.76
N VAL A 145 11.54 -3.19 -18.85
CA VAL A 145 10.96 -2.69 -20.11
C VAL A 145 11.86 -1.60 -20.74
N ALA A 146 12.29 -0.62 -19.96
CA ALA A 146 13.16 0.45 -20.45
C ALA A 146 14.50 -0.06 -20.98
N ALA A 147 15.09 -1.07 -20.32
CA ALA A 147 16.33 -1.71 -20.77
C ALA A 147 16.14 -2.56 -22.03
N LEU A 148 14.99 -3.24 -22.17
CA LEU A 148 14.68 -4.05 -23.35
C LEU A 148 14.40 -3.20 -24.59
N ILE A 149 13.71 -2.06 -24.43
CA ILE A 149 13.36 -1.17 -25.53
C ILE A 149 14.52 -0.22 -25.89
N GLY A 150 15.13 0.42 -24.89
CA GLY A 150 16.19 1.42 -25.10
C GLY A 150 17.61 0.84 -25.17
N GLY A 151 17.77 -0.46 -24.90
CA GLY A 151 19.07 -1.12 -24.79
C GLY A 151 19.78 -0.88 -23.45
N PHE A 152 20.81 -1.67 -23.18
CA PHE A 152 21.65 -1.49 -21.98
C PHE A 152 22.68 -0.39 -22.20
N SER A 153 22.67 0.61 -21.33
CA SER A 153 23.67 1.68 -21.29
C SER A 153 24.18 1.91 -19.86
N PHE A 154 25.38 2.48 -19.74
CA PHE A 154 25.93 2.88 -18.45
C PHE A 154 25.02 3.87 -17.73
N GLN A 155 24.41 4.80 -18.48
CA GLN A 155 23.43 5.75 -17.97
C GLN A 155 22.21 5.05 -17.37
N LEU A 156 21.68 4.04 -18.06
CA LEU A 156 20.54 3.26 -17.57
C LEU A 156 20.91 2.51 -16.29
N PHE A 157 22.10 1.93 -16.18
CA PHE A 157 22.54 1.20 -14.99
C PHE A 157 22.63 2.11 -13.74
N PHE A 158 23.31 3.26 -13.84
CA PHE A 158 23.41 4.19 -12.72
C PHE A 158 22.07 4.85 -12.40
N GLY A 159 21.35 5.28 -13.44
CA GLY A 159 19.99 5.82 -13.29
C GLY A 159 19.08 4.82 -12.56
N ALA A 160 19.14 3.55 -12.93
CA ALA A 160 18.39 2.47 -12.30
C ALA A 160 18.73 2.29 -10.81
N LEU A 161 20.03 2.26 -10.48
CA LEU A 161 20.49 2.12 -9.11
C LEU A 161 19.97 3.26 -8.23
N PHE A 162 20.12 4.51 -8.68
CA PHE A 162 19.63 5.66 -7.93
C PHE A 162 18.10 5.71 -7.88
N PHE A 163 17.41 5.30 -8.94
CA PHE A 163 15.95 5.24 -8.96
C PHE A 163 15.41 4.26 -7.92
N LEU A 164 16.04 3.10 -7.73
CA LEU A 164 15.65 2.12 -6.72
C LEU A 164 15.99 2.58 -5.30
N VAL A 165 17.16 3.18 -5.09
CA VAL A 165 17.62 3.59 -3.74
C VAL A 165 16.98 4.91 -3.30
N LEU A 166 17.00 5.94 -4.15
CA LEU A 166 16.50 7.27 -3.79
C LEU A 166 15.02 7.45 -4.13
N GLY A 167 14.46 6.67 -5.06
CA GLY A 167 13.05 6.78 -5.45
C GLY A 167 12.05 6.71 -4.29
N PRO A 168 12.17 5.76 -3.34
CA PRO A 168 11.28 5.71 -2.19
C PRO A 168 11.37 6.95 -1.27
N ILE A 169 12.47 7.70 -1.29
CA ILE A 169 12.69 8.83 -0.37
C ILE A 169 11.66 9.94 -0.61
N LEU A 170 11.25 10.19 -1.86
CA LEU A 170 10.27 11.22 -2.18
C LEU A 170 8.89 10.98 -1.56
N PRO A 171 8.21 9.85 -1.82
CA PRO A 171 6.92 9.57 -1.17
C PRO A 171 7.08 9.46 0.35
N LEU A 172 8.18 8.88 0.86
CA LEU A 172 8.39 8.75 2.31
C LEU A 172 8.58 10.11 3.01
N SER A 173 9.24 11.06 2.37
CA SER A 173 9.46 12.41 2.93
C SER A 173 8.15 13.17 3.08
N ILE A 174 7.30 13.15 2.04
CA ILE A 174 5.97 13.75 2.09
C ILE A 174 5.16 13.12 3.24
N LEU A 175 5.19 11.80 3.34
CA LEU A 175 4.38 11.10 4.31
C LEU A 175 4.86 11.26 5.74
N THR A 176 6.17 11.28 5.98
CA THR A 176 6.72 11.52 7.32
C THR A 176 6.38 12.92 7.80
N LEU A 177 6.42 13.92 6.93
CA LEU A 177 5.94 15.28 7.21
C LEU A 177 4.43 15.31 7.51
N ILE A 178 3.61 14.63 6.71
CA ILE A 178 2.18 14.46 6.99
C ILE A 178 1.98 13.76 8.35
N GLY A 179 2.78 12.74 8.67
CA GLY A 179 2.73 12.03 9.95
C GLY A 179 3.02 12.94 11.14
N VAL A 180 4.03 13.81 11.04
CA VAL A 180 4.32 14.84 12.04
C VAL A 180 3.14 15.82 12.15
N ALA A 181 2.61 16.29 11.02
CA ALA A 181 1.49 17.23 10.98
C ALA A 181 0.24 16.62 11.63
N ILE A 182 -0.08 15.36 11.34
CA ILE A 182 -1.20 14.60 11.91
C ILE A 182 -1.03 14.42 13.43
N MET A 183 0.18 14.11 13.91
CA MET A 183 0.42 13.92 15.35
C MET A 183 0.33 15.23 16.13
N ARG A 184 0.67 16.35 15.50
CA ARG A 184 0.59 17.68 16.13
C ARG A 184 -0.81 18.29 16.01
N SER A 185 -1.48 18.03 14.90
CA SER A 185 -2.84 18.48 14.65
C SER A 185 -3.80 17.51 15.31
N ARG A 186 -4.41 17.89 16.44
CA ARG A 186 -5.44 17.11 17.16
C ARG A 186 -6.64 16.67 16.30
N ILE A 187 -6.69 17.10 15.05
CA ILE A 187 -7.73 16.90 14.03
C ILE A 187 -8.01 15.41 13.76
N PHE A 188 -7.00 14.55 13.79
CA PHE A 188 -7.14 13.12 13.45
C PHE A 188 -7.27 12.17 14.66
N GLU A 189 -7.34 12.69 15.89
CA GLU A 189 -7.51 11.88 17.10
C GLU A 189 -8.87 11.14 17.15
N ARG A 190 -9.86 11.60 16.37
CA ARG A 190 -11.24 11.09 16.40
C ARG A 190 -11.47 9.80 15.63
N SER A 191 -10.69 9.46 14.60
CA SER A 191 -10.89 8.21 13.83
C SER A 191 -9.64 7.73 13.05
N PRO A 192 -8.67 7.08 13.72
CA PRO A 192 -7.46 6.55 13.07
C PRO A 192 -7.73 5.47 12.00
N GLY A 193 -8.95 4.92 11.94
CA GLY A 193 -9.37 3.99 10.88
C GLY A 193 -9.82 4.70 9.60
N LEU A 194 -10.44 5.88 9.71
CA LEU A 194 -11.11 6.53 8.58
C LEU A 194 -10.10 7.10 7.56
N SER A 195 -8.96 7.62 8.03
CA SER A 195 -7.87 8.06 7.14
C SER A 195 -7.24 6.91 6.35
N LYS A 196 -7.10 5.74 6.99
CA LYS A 196 -6.56 4.53 6.35
C LYS A 196 -7.52 3.98 5.29
N THR A 197 -8.81 3.94 5.62
CA THR A 197 -9.90 3.57 4.71
C THR A 197 -9.93 4.47 3.48
N ILE A 198 -9.92 5.80 3.67
CA ILE A 198 -9.96 6.75 2.55
C ILE A 198 -8.74 6.60 1.64
N ALA A 199 -7.54 6.50 2.21
CA ALA A 199 -6.32 6.34 1.41
C ALA A 199 -6.32 5.04 0.61
N MET A 200 -6.86 3.97 1.16
CA MET A 200 -7.00 2.70 0.44
C MET A 200 -8.03 2.79 -0.70
N VAL A 201 -9.21 3.36 -0.44
CA VAL A 201 -10.24 3.54 -1.48
C VAL A 201 -9.70 4.41 -2.61
N LEU A 202 -9.00 5.49 -2.29
CA LEU A 202 -8.34 6.34 -3.29
C LEU A 202 -7.24 5.59 -4.05
N PHE A 203 -6.48 4.72 -3.41
CA PHE A 203 -5.47 3.91 -4.08
C PHE A 203 -6.08 2.92 -5.08
N ILE A 204 -7.11 2.20 -4.65
CA ILE A 204 -7.81 1.25 -5.51
C ILE A 204 -8.45 2.01 -6.68
N LEU A 205 -9.13 3.13 -6.41
CA LEU A 205 -9.72 3.96 -7.47
C LEU A 205 -8.67 4.49 -8.45
N PHE A 206 -7.51 4.93 -7.94
CA PHE A 206 -6.40 5.38 -8.78
C PHE A 206 -5.85 4.25 -9.65
N PHE A 207 -5.58 3.09 -9.07
CA PHE A 207 -4.99 1.95 -9.78
C PHE A 207 -5.96 1.34 -10.79
N VAL A 208 -7.22 1.14 -10.40
CA VAL A 208 -8.27 0.63 -11.29
C VAL A 208 -8.61 1.67 -12.37
N GLY A 209 -8.63 2.95 -12.04
CA GLY A 209 -8.78 4.04 -13.02
C GLY A 209 -7.67 4.00 -14.07
N LEU A 210 -6.40 3.91 -13.64
CA LEU A 210 -5.25 3.82 -14.53
C LEU A 210 -5.25 2.54 -15.38
N SER A 211 -5.61 1.39 -14.80
CA SER A 211 -5.73 0.11 -15.51
C SER A 211 -6.88 0.11 -16.52
N SER A 212 -8.06 0.60 -16.13
CA SER A 212 -9.27 0.61 -16.98
C SER A 212 -9.18 1.58 -18.15
N MET A 213 -8.41 2.66 -18.02
CA MET A 213 -8.07 3.52 -19.14
C MET A 213 -7.29 2.75 -20.21
N MET A 214 -6.47 1.75 -19.84
CA MET A 214 -5.68 0.98 -20.80
C MET A 214 -6.36 -0.24 -21.38
N THR A 215 -7.17 -0.94 -20.58
CA THR A 215 -7.97 -2.05 -21.10
C THR A 215 -8.88 -1.61 -22.26
N ARG A 216 -9.30 -0.35 -22.29
CA ARG A 216 -10.10 0.22 -23.38
C ARG A 216 -9.39 0.36 -24.72
N TYR A 217 -8.06 0.32 -24.71
CA TYR A 217 -7.27 0.45 -25.93
C TYR A 217 -6.62 -0.87 -26.33
N LEU A 218 -7.01 -1.99 -25.72
CA LEU A 218 -6.59 -3.31 -26.19
C LEU A 218 -7.26 -3.59 -27.53
N ASP A 219 -6.45 -3.87 -28.54
CA ASP A 219 -6.89 -4.27 -29.87
C ASP A 219 -7.37 -5.73 -29.84
N GLN A 220 -8.38 -6.05 -30.66
CA GLN A 220 -9.02 -7.37 -30.74
C GLN A 220 -8.07 -8.45 -31.30
N SER A 221 -6.94 -8.05 -31.89
CA SER A 221 -5.95 -8.92 -32.52
C SER A 221 -5.05 -9.68 -31.54
N GLY A 222 -5.04 -9.34 -30.24
CA GLY A 222 -4.34 -10.12 -29.22
C GLY A 222 -4.17 -9.43 -27.86
N ALA A 223 -3.84 -10.19 -26.82
CA ALA A 223 -3.76 -9.74 -25.42
C ALA A 223 -2.66 -8.68 -25.12
N MET A 224 -1.84 -8.31 -26.11
CA MET A 224 -0.77 -7.32 -26.01
C MET A 224 -0.76 -6.32 -27.19
N ALA A 225 -1.79 -6.36 -28.03
CA ALA A 225 -1.95 -5.40 -29.11
C ALA A 225 -2.74 -4.20 -28.57
N TYR A 226 -2.25 -2.99 -28.80
CA TYR A 226 -2.87 -1.75 -28.33
C TYR A 226 -3.16 -0.83 -29.52
N ASP A 227 -4.34 -0.21 -29.52
CA ASP A 227 -4.67 0.87 -30.45
C ASP A 227 -4.00 2.17 -30.00
N TYR A 228 -2.74 2.33 -30.39
CA TYR A 228 -1.94 3.51 -30.07
C TYR A 228 -2.52 4.80 -30.64
N GLN A 229 -3.28 4.75 -31.75
CA GLN A 229 -3.87 5.95 -32.35
C GLN A 229 -4.98 6.51 -31.47
N ALA A 230 -5.87 5.63 -30.97
CA ALA A 230 -6.90 6.01 -30.02
C ALA A 230 -6.32 6.47 -28.67
N MET A 231 -5.23 5.84 -28.22
CA MET A 231 -4.53 6.24 -26.99
C MET A 231 -3.90 7.64 -27.09
N ILE A 232 -3.27 7.99 -28.22
CA ILE A 232 -2.64 9.29 -28.41
C ILE A 232 -3.67 10.41 -28.30
N ALA A 233 -4.83 10.26 -28.95
CA ALA A 233 -5.88 11.27 -28.96
C ALA A 233 -6.46 11.55 -27.56
N SER A 234 -6.54 10.54 -26.69
CA SER A 234 -7.19 10.64 -25.38
C SER A 234 -6.23 10.86 -24.20
N LEU A 235 -5.05 10.25 -24.24
CA LEU A 235 -4.14 10.21 -23.09
C LEU A 235 -3.12 11.33 -23.10
N VAL A 236 -2.70 11.85 -24.26
CA VAL A 236 -1.67 12.89 -24.33
C VAL A 236 -2.04 14.14 -23.52
N PRO A 237 -3.28 14.68 -23.59
CA PRO A 237 -3.67 15.83 -22.77
C PRO A 237 -3.61 15.53 -21.27
N LEU A 238 -3.99 14.31 -20.85
CA LEU A 238 -3.94 13.89 -19.46
C LEU A 238 -2.49 13.72 -18.97
N ILE A 239 -1.63 13.15 -19.82
CA ILE A 239 -0.21 12.99 -19.55
C ILE A 239 0.43 14.36 -19.31
N GLU A 240 0.15 15.36 -20.16
CA GLU A 240 0.68 16.72 -19.99
C GLU A 240 0.26 17.37 -18.66
N VAL A 241 -1.00 17.18 -18.27
CA VAL A 241 -1.48 17.66 -16.97
C VAL A 241 -0.73 16.93 -15.85
N LEU A 242 -0.63 15.61 -15.89
CA LEU A 242 0.06 14.82 -14.87
C LEU A 242 1.54 15.17 -14.76
N GLU A 243 2.25 15.33 -15.87
CA GLU A 243 3.66 15.73 -15.92
C GLU A 243 3.87 17.11 -15.27
N ARG A 244 2.94 18.05 -15.49
CA ARG A 244 3.01 19.39 -14.88
C ARG A 244 2.79 19.36 -13.36
N TRP A 245 1.87 18.54 -12.87
CA TRP A 245 1.59 18.41 -11.42
C TRP A 245 2.63 17.54 -10.70
N LEU A 246 3.18 16.54 -11.38
CA LEU A 246 4.10 15.53 -10.84
C LEU A 246 5.51 15.70 -11.40
N LYS A 247 5.95 16.94 -11.60
CA LYS A 247 7.30 17.28 -12.08
C LYS A 247 8.44 16.55 -11.34
N PRO A 248 8.42 16.40 -10.00
CA PRO A 248 9.47 15.66 -9.30
C PRO A 248 9.61 14.20 -9.78
N LEU A 249 8.48 13.54 -10.08
CA LEU A 249 8.45 12.18 -10.59
C LEU A 249 8.85 12.10 -12.07
N LEU A 250 8.60 13.17 -12.84
CA LEU A 250 9.10 13.30 -14.21
C LEU A 250 10.64 13.43 -14.23
N VAL A 251 11.23 14.23 -13.35
CA VAL A 251 12.69 14.34 -13.23
C VAL A 251 13.29 13.00 -12.84
N GLN A 252 12.62 12.27 -11.94
CA GLN A 252 12.98 10.92 -11.58
C GLN A 252 12.92 9.95 -12.78
N ALA A 253 11.86 9.98 -13.59
CA ALA A 253 11.74 9.13 -14.78
C ALA A 253 12.85 9.39 -15.80
N ASN A 254 13.16 10.67 -16.03
CA ASN A 254 14.23 11.10 -16.93
C ASN A 254 15.64 10.79 -16.41
N ALA A 255 15.81 10.49 -15.12
CA ALA A 255 17.11 10.15 -14.53
C ALA A 255 17.75 8.91 -15.17
N LEU A 256 16.96 8.00 -15.74
CA LEU A 256 17.47 6.82 -16.45
C LEU A 256 17.94 7.14 -17.87
N LEU A 257 17.53 8.28 -18.43
CA LEU A 257 17.82 8.67 -19.81
C LEU A 257 18.88 9.78 -19.92
N SER A 258 19.02 10.64 -18.89
CA SER A 258 19.93 11.79 -18.92
C SER A 258 20.69 12.01 -17.61
N PHE A 259 22.01 12.24 -17.70
CA PHE A 259 22.87 12.55 -16.55
C PHE A 259 22.47 13.85 -15.85
N SER A 260 21.99 14.85 -16.61
CA SER A 260 21.50 16.11 -16.04
C SER A 260 20.27 15.88 -15.17
N SER A 261 19.30 15.11 -15.68
CA SER A 261 18.12 14.73 -14.92
C SER A 261 18.46 13.85 -13.71
N LEU A 262 19.46 12.97 -13.83
CA LEU A 262 19.97 12.17 -12.72
C LEU A 262 20.53 13.05 -11.59
N PHE A 263 21.34 14.06 -11.93
CA PHE A 263 21.86 15.01 -10.95
C PHE A 263 20.74 15.75 -10.22
N TRP A 264 19.76 16.29 -10.96
CA TRP A 264 18.61 16.97 -10.36
C TRP A 264 17.75 16.03 -9.52
N PHE A 265 17.56 14.79 -9.94
CA PHE A 265 16.83 13.78 -9.17
C PHE A 265 17.51 13.46 -7.84
N ILE A 266 18.84 13.27 -7.86
CA ILE A 266 19.63 13.02 -6.65
C ILE A 266 19.53 14.22 -5.71
N LEU A 267 19.74 15.43 -6.22
CA LEU A 267 19.70 16.66 -5.45
C LEU A 267 18.31 16.89 -4.83
N LEU A 268 17.24 16.68 -5.61
CA LEU A 268 15.87 16.81 -5.16
C LEU A 268 15.51 15.74 -4.10
N SER A 269 15.90 14.49 -4.31
CA SER A 269 15.61 13.39 -3.37
C SER A 269 16.35 13.55 -2.05
N LEU A 270 17.65 13.89 -2.11
CA LEU A 270 18.45 14.12 -0.92
C LEU A 270 18.03 15.41 -0.20
N GLY A 271 17.71 16.47 -0.93
CA GLY A 271 17.27 17.74 -0.36
C GLY A 271 15.94 17.60 0.39
N VAL A 272 14.91 17.05 -0.27
CA VAL A 272 13.60 16.81 0.35
C VAL A 272 13.71 15.81 1.50
N GLY A 273 14.50 14.74 1.30
CA GLY A 273 14.79 13.75 2.35
C GLY A 273 15.47 14.35 3.57
N ALA A 274 16.46 15.22 3.39
CA ALA A 274 17.18 15.88 4.47
C ALA A 274 16.26 16.82 5.26
N VAL A 275 15.43 17.61 4.57
CA VAL A 275 14.45 18.49 5.22
C VAL A 275 13.45 17.68 6.04
N ALA A 276 12.86 16.63 5.46
CA ALA A 276 11.91 15.77 6.17
C ALA A 276 12.56 15.09 7.38
N MET A 277 13.78 14.57 7.21
CA MET A 277 14.56 13.97 8.30
C MET A 277 14.84 14.97 9.42
N GLN A 278 15.24 16.20 9.09
CA GLN A 278 15.52 17.24 10.09
C GLN A 278 14.26 17.65 10.86
N VAL A 279 13.11 17.79 10.17
CA VAL A 279 11.82 18.06 10.81
C VAL A 279 11.43 16.92 11.75
N VAL A 280 11.55 15.66 11.32
CA VAL A 280 11.22 14.51 12.17
C VAL A 280 12.13 14.45 13.39
N VAL A 281 13.45 14.59 13.22
CA VAL A 281 14.43 14.55 14.32
C VAL A 281 14.16 15.68 15.32
N ALA A 282 13.98 16.92 14.84
CA ALA A 282 13.74 18.08 15.71
C ALA A 282 12.41 17.98 16.48
N THR A 283 11.42 17.28 15.92
CA THR A 283 10.08 17.17 16.53
C THR A 283 9.85 15.83 17.24
N TYR A 284 10.83 14.93 17.22
CA TYR A 284 10.65 13.53 17.63
C TYR A 284 10.19 13.38 19.09
N HIS A 285 10.89 14.01 20.04
CA HIS A 285 10.51 13.94 21.45
C HIS A 285 9.10 14.46 21.71
N SER A 286 8.78 15.65 21.17
CA SER A 286 7.46 16.27 21.32
C SER A 286 6.33 15.41 20.76
N THR A 287 6.56 14.77 19.61
CA THR A 287 5.55 13.94 18.93
C THR A 287 5.36 12.60 19.63
N VAL A 288 6.43 11.98 20.15
CA VAL A 288 6.32 10.77 20.97
C VAL A 288 5.62 11.07 22.30
N ALA A 289 5.91 12.21 22.94
CA ALA A 289 5.20 12.64 24.15
C ALA A 289 3.70 12.84 23.89
N LEU A 290 3.33 13.50 22.79
CA LEU A 290 1.94 13.67 22.36
C LEU A 290 1.26 12.33 22.07
N ALA A 291 1.96 11.39 21.42
CA ALA A 291 1.43 10.05 21.16
C ALA A 291 1.12 9.29 22.47
N LYS A 292 1.95 9.46 23.52
CA LYS A 292 1.67 8.91 24.86
C LYS A 292 0.47 9.58 25.53
N ILE A 293 0.34 10.91 25.42
CA ILE A 293 -0.76 11.69 26.00
C ILE A 293 -2.08 11.38 25.30
N GLY A 294 -2.11 11.21 23.98
CA GLY A 294 -3.31 10.78 23.24
C GLY A 294 -3.83 9.42 23.72
N GLY A 295 -2.92 8.51 24.09
CA GLY A 295 -3.26 7.26 24.78
C GLY A 295 -3.82 7.46 26.20
N HIS A 296 -3.20 8.35 26.99
CA HIS A 296 -3.64 8.62 28.37
C HIS A 296 -4.92 9.47 28.45
N ARG A 297 -5.17 10.41 27.54
CA ARG A 297 -6.44 11.15 27.45
C ARG A 297 -7.59 10.27 26.94
N ARG A 298 -7.32 9.23 26.14
CA ARG A 298 -8.33 8.18 25.89
C ARG A 298 -8.69 7.40 27.16
N ALA A 299 -7.74 7.23 28.09
CA ALA A 299 -7.98 6.57 29.37
C ALA A 299 -8.62 7.51 30.42
N ASN A 300 -8.18 8.77 30.52
CA ASN A 300 -8.66 9.74 31.51
C ASN A 300 -9.86 10.57 31.05
N GLY A 301 -10.01 10.88 29.76
CA GLY A 301 -11.22 11.49 29.20
C GLY A 301 -12.43 10.55 29.22
N ARG A 302 -12.20 9.24 29.35
CA ARG A 302 -13.22 8.23 29.67
C ARG A 302 -13.49 8.07 31.17
N ARG A 303 -12.68 8.68 32.04
CA ARG A 303 -12.90 8.69 33.49
C ARG A 303 -13.75 9.89 33.97
N ALA A 304 -14.22 10.76 33.07
CA ALA A 304 -14.94 11.98 33.47
C ALA A 304 -16.29 12.19 32.78
N THR A 305 -16.87 11.14 32.19
CA THR A 305 -18.34 11.03 32.07
C THR A 305 -18.67 9.56 32.30
N LEU A 306 -19.45 9.27 33.33
CA LEU A 306 -20.28 8.08 33.35
C LEU A 306 -21.09 8.14 32.03
N GLU A 307 -20.62 7.46 30.97
CA GLU A 307 -21.36 7.38 29.72
C GLU A 307 -22.77 6.91 30.12
N ARG A 308 -23.80 7.75 29.91
CA ARG A 308 -25.22 7.40 30.13
C ARG A 308 -25.40 5.95 29.71
N GLY A 309 -25.90 5.11 30.62
CA GLY A 309 -26.00 3.66 30.44
C GLY A 309 -26.46 3.32 29.04
N ARG A 310 -25.52 2.89 28.20
CA ARG A 310 -25.83 2.45 26.84
C ARG A 310 -26.38 1.05 26.95
N SER A 311 -27.34 0.72 26.08
CA SER A 311 -27.83 -0.65 25.97
C SER A 311 -26.64 -1.63 25.87
N PRO A 312 -26.67 -2.76 26.60
CA PRO A 312 -25.61 -3.77 26.55
C PRO A 312 -25.24 -4.20 25.12
N LEU A 313 -26.24 -4.29 24.23
CA LEU A 313 -26.03 -4.60 22.82
C LEU A 313 -25.16 -3.55 22.12
N VAL A 314 -25.44 -2.26 22.34
CA VAL A 314 -24.67 -1.15 21.76
C VAL A 314 -23.24 -1.14 22.30
N ALA A 315 -23.06 -1.47 23.58
CA ALA A 315 -21.73 -1.58 24.18
C ALA A 315 -20.90 -2.72 23.57
N LEU A 316 -21.51 -3.89 23.38
CA LEU A 316 -20.90 -5.04 22.72
C LEU A 316 -20.57 -4.74 21.25
N MET A 317 -21.50 -4.16 20.48
CA MET A 317 -21.26 -3.77 19.09
C MET A 317 -20.13 -2.75 18.94
N ARG A 318 -20.09 -1.73 19.82
CA ARG A 318 -19.02 -0.72 19.81
C ARG A 318 -17.67 -1.35 20.15
N ARG A 319 -17.63 -2.31 21.07
CA ARG A 319 -16.41 -3.06 21.40
C ARG A 319 -15.90 -3.81 20.17
N GLU A 320 -16.77 -4.54 19.47
CA GLU A 320 -16.39 -5.25 18.24
C GLU A 320 -15.84 -4.26 17.20
N LEU A 321 -16.53 -3.14 16.92
CA LEU A 321 -16.04 -2.10 16.00
C LEU A 321 -14.67 -1.52 16.40
N VAL A 322 -14.39 -1.37 17.68
CA VAL A 322 -13.08 -0.94 18.17
C VAL A 322 -12.01 -2.01 17.91
N VAL A 323 -12.33 -3.28 18.12
CA VAL A 323 -11.42 -4.39 17.80
C VAL A 323 -11.17 -4.44 16.28
N LEU A 324 -12.22 -4.32 15.45
CA LEU A 324 -12.10 -4.29 13.99
C LEU A 324 -11.19 -3.15 13.52
N SER A 325 -11.42 -1.94 14.03
CA SER A 325 -10.65 -0.75 13.67
C SER A 325 -9.22 -0.72 14.23
N SER A 326 -8.91 -1.58 15.21
CA SER A 326 -7.56 -1.66 15.80
C SER A 326 -6.56 -2.43 14.92
N GLN A 327 -7.04 -3.31 14.03
CA GLN A 327 -6.19 -4.17 13.22
C GLN A 327 -6.26 -3.75 11.75
N ASN A 328 -5.20 -3.06 11.27
CA ASN A 328 -5.16 -2.46 9.94
C ASN A 328 -5.52 -3.44 8.82
N ALA A 329 -4.95 -4.64 8.81
CA ALA A 329 -5.19 -5.64 7.75
C ALA A 329 -6.68 -5.96 7.56
N PHE A 330 -7.43 -5.99 8.66
CA PHE A 330 -8.83 -6.35 8.64
C PHE A 330 -9.75 -5.21 8.14
N VAL A 331 -9.43 -3.96 8.52
CA VAL A 331 -10.12 -2.80 7.94
C VAL A 331 -9.87 -2.72 6.44
N PHE A 332 -8.63 -2.99 6.00
CA PHE A 332 -8.27 -3.04 4.59
C PHE A 332 -9.10 -4.09 3.84
N GLU A 333 -9.27 -5.25 4.44
CA GLU A 333 -9.99 -6.37 3.85
C GLU A 333 -11.50 -6.11 3.77
N ILE A 334 -12.15 -5.70 4.86
CA ILE A 334 -13.58 -5.34 4.86
C ILE A 334 -13.86 -4.21 3.88
N VAL A 335 -13.07 -3.14 3.94
CA VAL A 335 -13.30 -1.98 3.09
C VAL A 335 -12.99 -2.35 1.64
N GLY A 336 -11.96 -3.17 1.39
CA GLY A 336 -11.63 -3.65 0.06
C GLY A 336 -12.80 -4.44 -0.50
N GLU A 337 -13.26 -5.46 0.23
CA GLU A 337 -14.37 -6.31 -0.17
C GLU A 337 -15.68 -5.53 -0.40
N LEU A 338 -16.02 -4.59 0.49
CA LEU A 338 -17.26 -3.80 0.38
C LEU A 338 -17.19 -2.74 -0.72
N PHE A 339 -16.05 -2.08 -0.90
CA PHE A 339 -15.92 -0.97 -1.84
C PHE A 339 -15.45 -1.41 -3.23
N ILE A 340 -14.83 -2.58 -3.42
CA ILE A 340 -14.41 -3.05 -4.76
C ILE A 340 -15.59 -3.03 -5.75
N PRO A 341 -16.78 -3.57 -5.46
CA PRO A 341 -17.92 -3.51 -6.38
C PRO A 341 -18.34 -2.08 -6.71
N LEU A 342 -18.37 -1.19 -5.72
CA LEU A 342 -18.72 0.22 -5.91
C LEU A 342 -17.65 0.96 -6.73
N ILE A 343 -16.37 0.68 -6.48
CA ILE A 343 -15.25 1.26 -7.22
C ILE A 343 -15.29 0.79 -8.67
N LEU A 344 -15.54 -0.51 -8.92
CA LEU A 344 -15.72 -1.04 -10.27
C LEU A 344 -16.90 -0.37 -10.97
N LEU A 345 -18.01 -0.11 -10.28
CA LEU A 345 -19.16 0.61 -10.83
C LEU A 345 -18.83 2.07 -11.15
N VAL A 346 -18.11 2.77 -10.28
CA VAL A 346 -17.65 4.16 -10.53
C VAL A 346 -16.69 4.21 -11.71
N VAL A 347 -15.72 3.30 -11.73
CA VAL A 347 -14.79 3.14 -12.85
C VAL A 347 -15.57 2.84 -14.13
N TRP A 348 -16.56 1.97 -14.08
CA TRP A 348 -17.42 1.62 -15.21
C TRP A 348 -18.21 2.81 -15.75
N ILE A 349 -18.80 3.64 -14.87
CA ILE A 349 -19.47 4.89 -15.25
C ILE A 349 -18.49 5.86 -15.92
N ILE A 350 -17.31 6.06 -15.31
CA ILE A 350 -16.28 6.97 -15.85
C ILE A 350 -15.69 6.41 -17.15
N THR A 351 -15.69 5.09 -17.31
CA THR A 351 -15.07 4.42 -18.44
C THR A 351 -15.98 4.07 -19.60
N GLY A 352 -17.31 4.13 -19.45
CA GLY A 352 -18.23 3.90 -20.56
C GLY A 352 -18.08 2.52 -21.22
N THR A 353 -17.47 1.54 -20.55
CA THR A 353 -17.17 0.18 -21.06
C THR A 353 -18.39 -0.75 -21.03
N ILE A 354 -19.61 -0.20 -21.11
CA ILE A 354 -20.86 -0.97 -21.06
C ILE A 354 -20.91 -2.02 -22.18
N GLY A 355 -20.46 -1.65 -23.38
CA GLY A 355 -20.41 -2.55 -24.54
C GLY A 355 -19.37 -3.66 -24.41
N ASP A 356 -18.15 -3.32 -23.99
CA ASP A 356 -17.03 -4.28 -23.94
C ASP A 356 -17.23 -5.34 -22.85
N MET A 357 -17.77 -4.95 -21.70
CA MET A 357 -18.15 -5.88 -20.64
C MET A 357 -19.32 -6.76 -21.05
N ALA A 358 -20.31 -6.22 -21.77
CA ALA A 358 -21.41 -7.02 -22.30
C ALA A 358 -20.94 -8.05 -23.33
N ALA A 359 -19.96 -7.69 -24.17
CA ALA A 359 -19.33 -8.59 -25.14
C ALA A 359 -18.47 -9.67 -24.45
N LEU A 360 -17.75 -9.33 -23.39
CA LEU A 360 -17.01 -10.31 -22.59
C LEU A 360 -17.96 -11.22 -21.81
N PHE A 361 -19.04 -10.68 -21.22
CA PHE A 361 -20.07 -11.48 -20.55
C PHE A 361 -20.76 -12.42 -21.52
N SER A 362 -21.10 -11.98 -22.73
CA SER A 362 -21.71 -12.84 -23.74
C SER A 362 -20.74 -13.93 -24.22
N SER A 363 -19.44 -13.62 -24.33
CA SER A 363 -18.39 -14.59 -24.68
C SER A 363 -18.12 -15.59 -23.57
N ILE A 364 -18.26 -15.19 -22.31
CA ILE A 364 -18.14 -16.11 -21.16
C ILE A 364 -19.39 -16.97 -21.08
N LEU A 365 -20.58 -16.39 -21.24
CA LEU A 365 -21.87 -17.08 -21.18
C LEU A 365 -22.11 -18.03 -22.36
N SER A 366 -21.38 -17.87 -23.47
CA SER A 366 -21.42 -18.80 -24.61
C SER A 366 -20.60 -20.07 -24.39
N LEU A 367 -19.79 -20.15 -23.33
CA LEU A 367 -19.11 -21.39 -22.96
C LEU A 367 -20.13 -22.40 -22.41
N ASP A 368 -20.07 -23.64 -22.86
CA ASP A 368 -20.96 -24.74 -22.41
C ASP A 368 -20.96 -24.96 -20.89
N MET A 369 -19.86 -24.55 -20.22
CA MET A 369 -19.69 -24.64 -18.77
C MET A 369 -19.78 -23.29 -18.04
N ALA A 370 -20.23 -22.22 -18.70
CA ALA A 370 -20.22 -20.86 -18.16
C ALA A 370 -20.91 -20.77 -16.80
N THR A 371 -22.12 -21.32 -16.70
CA THR A 371 -22.94 -21.30 -15.50
C THR A 371 -22.26 -22.03 -14.34
N GLN A 372 -21.62 -23.17 -14.63
CA GLN A 372 -20.89 -23.97 -13.65
C GLN A 372 -19.62 -23.24 -13.19
N ILE A 373 -18.89 -22.58 -14.11
CA ILE A 373 -17.69 -21.79 -13.80
C ILE A 373 -18.07 -20.58 -12.94
N ILE A 374 -19.11 -19.83 -13.30
CA ILE A 374 -19.62 -18.70 -12.53
C ILE A 374 -20.08 -19.16 -11.16
N PHE A 375 -20.82 -20.27 -11.07
CA PHE A 375 -21.26 -20.84 -9.79
C PHE A 375 -20.07 -21.21 -8.91
N VAL A 376 -19.05 -21.88 -9.45
CA VAL A 376 -17.83 -22.22 -8.70
C VAL A 376 -17.09 -20.97 -8.24
N ILE A 377 -16.95 -19.95 -9.09
CA ILE A 377 -16.32 -18.67 -8.72
C ILE A 377 -17.10 -18.00 -7.59
N LEU A 378 -18.44 -17.95 -7.68
CA LEU A 378 -19.29 -17.36 -6.62
C LEU A 378 -19.20 -18.15 -5.32
N LEU A 379 -19.18 -19.48 -5.39
CA LEU A 379 -19.02 -20.36 -4.22
C LEU A 379 -17.64 -20.14 -3.58
N LEU A 380 -16.60 -20.00 -4.40
CA LEU A 380 -15.23 -19.77 -3.97
C LEU A 380 -15.06 -18.36 -3.38
N MET A 381 -15.66 -17.33 -3.99
CA MET A 381 -15.71 -15.95 -3.47
C MET A 381 -16.51 -15.88 -2.17
N GLY A 382 -17.63 -16.60 -2.06
CA GLY A 382 -18.43 -16.69 -0.84
C GLY A 382 -17.63 -17.28 0.33
N ASN A 383 -16.72 -18.21 0.06
CA ASN A 383 -15.81 -18.78 1.07
C ASN A 383 -14.60 -17.88 1.39
N PHE A 384 -14.18 -17.00 0.47
CA PHE A 384 -13.14 -16.01 0.73
C PHE A 384 -13.64 -14.76 1.46
N SER A 385 -14.95 -14.52 1.48
CA SER A 385 -15.53 -13.40 2.21
C SER A 385 -15.25 -13.49 3.71
N LEU A 386 -14.42 -12.59 4.21
CA LEU A 386 -14.13 -12.52 5.65
C LEU A 386 -15.21 -11.75 6.40
N LEU A 387 -16.04 -10.97 5.69
CA LEU A 387 -17.27 -10.37 6.21
C LEU A 387 -18.16 -11.39 6.93
N SER A 388 -18.41 -12.55 6.28
CA SER A 388 -19.20 -13.65 6.85
C SER A 388 -18.63 -14.17 8.17
N SER A 389 -17.31 -14.38 8.23
CA SER A 389 -16.61 -14.87 9.42
C SER A 389 -16.60 -13.89 10.61
N THR A 390 -17.04 -12.65 10.37
CA THR A 390 -17.10 -11.59 11.39
C THR A 390 -18.50 -11.22 11.84
N SER A 391 -19.51 -11.97 11.37
CA SER A 391 -20.91 -11.85 11.81
C SER A 391 -21.13 -12.34 13.25
N VAL A 392 -20.27 -13.23 13.75
CA VAL A 392 -20.32 -13.77 15.12
C VAL A 392 -19.09 -13.30 15.91
N SER A 393 -19.33 -12.46 16.92
CA SER A 393 -18.40 -11.96 17.95
C SER A 393 -16.99 -12.59 17.98
N ARG A 394 -15.92 -11.77 17.87
CA ARG A 394 -14.52 -12.23 17.67
C ARG A 394 -13.81 -12.70 18.95
N GLN A 395 -14.56 -13.13 19.95
CA GLN A 395 -14.03 -13.35 21.28
C GLN A 395 -13.40 -14.72 21.45
N GLY A 396 -13.92 -15.72 20.74
CA GLY A 396 -13.46 -17.10 20.83
C GLY A 396 -13.28 -17.55 22.28
N LYS A 397 -12.03 -17.85 22.67
CA LYS A 397 -11.65 -18.25 24.03
C LYS A 397 -11.96 -17.24 25.13
N TYR A 398 -12.08 -15.95 24.78
CA TYR A 398 -12.39 -14.88 25.72
C TYR A 398 -13.90 -14.64 25.88
N PHE A 399 -14.75 -15.35 25.13
CA PHE A 399 -16.21 -15.27 25.29
C PHE A 399 -16.66 -15.62 26.72
N ALA A 400 -15.95 -16.53 27.38
CA ALA A 400 -16.22 -16.87 28.78
C ALA A 400 -16.07 -15.67 29.73
N LEU A 401 -15.24 -14.67 29.38
CA LEU A 401 -15.06 -13.47 30.17
C LEU A 401 -16.25 -12.50 30.05
N ASP A 402 -17.06 -12.61 29.00
CA ASP A 402 -18.25 -11.77 28.86
C ASP A 402 -19.36 -12.14 29.85
N ARG A 403 -19.35 -13.40 30.32
CA ARG A 403 -20.23 -13.86 31.39
C ARG A 403 -19.90 -13.23 32.75
N LEU A 404 -18.74 -12.59 32.87
CA LEU A 404 -18.32 -11.87 34.08
C LEU A 404 -18.76 -10.40 34.05
N TYR A 405 -19.34 -9.91 32.95
CA TYR A 405 -19.85 -8.54 32.93
C TYR A 405 -21.05 -8.42 33.87
N PRO A 406 -21.11 -7.36 34.69
CA PRO A 406 -22.24 -7.10 35.57
C PRO A 406 -23.39 -6.53 34.74
N VAL A 407 -24.01 -7.40 33.93
CA VAL A 407 -25.21 -7.12 33.15
C VAL A 407 -26.33 -7.98 33.72
N GLU A 408 -27.51 -7.42 33.88
CA GLU A 408 -28.69 -8.20 34.24
C GLU A 408 -28.90 -9.30 33.18
N ALA A 409 -29.06 -10.54 33.64
CA ALA A 409 -29.36 -11.66 32.75
C ALA A 409 -30.71 -11.40 32.11
N ALA A 410 -30.71 -11.12 30.80
CA ALA A 410 -31.92 -10.99 30.00
C ALA A 410 -32.44 -12.36 29.58
#